data_AF-A0A4R5B0P5-F1
#
_entry.id   AF-A0A4R5B0P5-F1
#
_cell.length_a   1.000
_cell.length_b   1.000
_cell.length_c   1.000
_cell.angle_alpha   90.00
_cell.angle_beta   90.00
_cell.angle_gamma   90.00
#
_symmetry.space_group_name_H-M   'P 1'
#
loop_
_entity.id
_entity.type
_entity.pdbx_description
1 polymer ?
#
loop_
_entity_poly.entity_id
_entity_poly.type
_entity_poly.pdbx_seq_one_letter_code
_entity_poly.pdbx_strand_id
1 'polypeptide(L)'
;MTRTPEEITARIKGIDADGDWLGFRREVLVQALDFEDARAYLRADATEQEWNLQRHDDDLWAAAARYYEFALTKIEGHRGISANRSVDKLGEFAWLLGRDDVIDVMDAAGYPQYGAPKVKAFGDALGMPFPEYETLRRMAAGRPCRDRCADGCGR
;
A
#
# COMPACT_ATOMS: atom_id res chain seq x y z
N MET A 1 11.76 14.13 -0.25
CA MET A 1 12.92 13.51 0.43
C MET A 1 12.44 12.20 1.00
N THR A 2 13.24 11.13 0.89
CA THR A 2 12.93 9.83 1.49
C THR A 2 13.00 9.94 3.02
N ARG A 3 12.16 9.19 3.73
CA ARG A 3 12.10 9.20 5.21
C ARG A 3 13.36 8.59 5.82
N THR A 4 13.78 9.16 6.94
CA THR A 4 14.91 8.68 7.75
C THR A 4 14.54 7.44 8.58
N PRO A 5 15.51 6.62 9.00
CA PRO A 5 15.25 5.50 9.90
C PRO A 5 14.52 5.92 11.20
N GLU A 6 14.90 7.06 11.79
CA GLU A 6 14.26 7.56 13.01
C GLU A 6 12.79 7.91 12.78
N GLU A 7 12.46 8.56 11.65
CA GLU A 7 11.08 8.84 11.28
C GLU A 7 10.30 7.55 11.05
N ILE A 8 10.90 6.55 10.38
CA ILE A 8 10.26 5.26 10.11
C ILE A 8 9.96 4.53 11.42
N THR A 9 10.92 4.44 12.34
CA THR A 9 10.73 3.85 13.67
C THR A 9 9.67 4.57 14.48
N ALA A 10 9.63 5.91 14.43
CA ALA A 10 8.59 6.69 15.09
C ALA A 10 7.21 6.39 14.52
N ARG A 11 7.10 6.26 13.18
CA ARG A 11 5.85 5.91 12.52
C ARG A 11 5.38 4.50 12.84
N ILE A 12 6.28 3.50 12.87
CA ILE A 12 5.96 2.12 13.27
C ILE A 12 5.29 2.10 14.65
N LYS A 13 5.85 2.85 15.61
CA LYS A 13 5.27 2.96 16.97
C LYS A 13 3.88 3.61 16.96
N GLY A 14 3.66 4.59 16.09
CA GLY A 14 2.37 5.25 15.94
C GLY A 14 1.30 4.31 15.40
N ILE A 15 1.60 3.58 14.33
CA ILE A 15 0.60 2.70 13.68
C ILE A 15 0.24 1.47 14.52
N ASP A 16 1.16 1.00 15.38
CA ASP A 16 0.87 -0.09 16.32
C ASP A 16 -0.17 0.35 17.36
N ALA A 17 -0.19 1.64 17.75
CA ALA A 17 -1.20 2.20 18.64
C ALA A 17 -2.54 2.43 17.93
N ASP A 18 -2.52 2.76 16.64
CA ASP A 18 -3.71 3.04 15.82
C ASP A 18 -4.38 1.77 15.25
N GLY A 19 -3.83 0.59 15.55
CA GLY A 19 -4.45 -0.69 15.24
C GLY A 19 -4.06 -1.31 13.91
N ASP A 20 -2.78 -1.33 13.53
CA ASP A 20 -2.25 -2.20 12.46
C ASP A 20 -2.23 -3.69 12.89
N TRP A 21 -3.40 -4.23 13.24
CA TRP A 21 -3.56 -5.56 13.85
C TRP A 21 -3.08 -6.72 12.96
N LEU A 22 -3.10 -6.54 11.63
CA LEU A 22 -2.56 -7.50 10.66
C LEU A 22 -1.10 -7.23 10.28
N GLY A 23 -0.51 -6.12 10.75
CA GLY A 23 0.88 -5.76 10.52
C GLY A 23 1.20 -5.36 9.08
N PHE A 24 0.19 -4.97 8.29
CA PHE A 24 0.38 -4.70 6.87
C PHE A 24 1.15 -3.42 6.62
N ARG A 25 0.86 -2.38 7.40
CA ARG A 25 1.53 -1.08 7.31
C ARG A 25 2.96 -1.22 7.83
N ARG A 26 3.10 -1.87 8.99
CA ARG A 26 4.39 -2.17 9.62
C ARG A 26 5.31 -2.96 8.70
N GLU A 27 4.80 -3.92 7.94
CA GLU A 27 5.62 -4.70 7.00
C GLU A 27 6.36 -3.80 6.00
N VAL A 28 5.66 -2.82 5.40
CA VAL A 28 6.27 -1.88 4.43
C VAL A 28 7.31 -1.00 5.09
N LEU A 29 7.01 -0.48 6.28
CA LEU A 29 7.92 0.40 7.01
C LEU A 29 9.18 -0.33 7.46
N VAL A 30 9.04 -1.54 8.01
CA VAL A 30 10.19 -2.35 8.43
C VAL A 30 11.04 -2.72 7.22
N GLN A 31 10.42 -3.08 6.08
CA GLN A 31 11.15 -3.38 4.84
C GLN A 31 11.94 -2.19 4.26
N ALA A 32 11.68 -0.95 4.70
CA ALA A 32 12.49 0.20 4.30
C ALA A 32 13.78 0.37 5.11
N LEU A 33 13.88 -0.27 6.29
CA LEU A 33 15.03 -0.16 7.18
C LEU A 33 16.21 -1.05 6.74
N ASP A 34 17.42 -0.64 7.08
CA ASP A 34 18.58 -1.53 6.99
C ASP A 34 18.54 -2.61 8.07
N PHE A 35 19.50 -3.54 8.04
CA PHE A 35 19.50 -4.66 8.97
C PHE A 35 19.69 -4.23 10.43
N GLU A 36 20.48 -3.19 10.68
CA GLU A 36 20.76 -2.70 12.03
C GLU A 36 19.48 -2.10 12.63
N ASP A 37 18.82 -1.21 11.89
CA ASP A 37 17.59 -0.55 12.33
C ASP A 37 16.38 -1.49 12.34
N ALA A 38 16.32 -2.45 11.41
CA ALA A 38 15.26 -3.44 11.36
C ALA A 38 15.34 -4.46 12.50
N ARG A 39 16.50 -4.60 13.16
CA ARG A 39 16.82 -5.72 14.04
C ARG A 39 15.79 -5.96 15.14
N ALA A 40 15.23 -4.90 15.71
CA ALA A 40 14.21 -4.97 16.75
C ALA A 40 12.89 -5.62 16.31
N TYR A 41 12.67 -5.75 15.00
CA TYR A 41 11.46 -6.30 14.39
C TYR A 41 11.68 -7.69 13.77
N LEU A 42 12.91 -8.18 13.75
CA LEU A 42 13.28 -9.46 13.14
C LEU A 42 13.33 -10.59 14.19
N ARG A 43 13.27 -11.83 13.70
CA ARG A 43 13.55 -13.01 14.52
C ARG A 43 15.00 -12.98 15.04
N ALA A 44 15.22 -13.53 16.24
CA ALA A 44 16.53 -13.49 16.92
C ALA A 44 17.67 -14.17 16.15
N ASP A 45 17.36 -15.06 15.22
CA ASP A 45 18.30 -15.78 14.35
C ASP A 45 18.36 -15.21 12.91
N ALA A 46 17.60 -14.16 12.59
CA ALA A 46 17.64 -13.55 11.26
C ALA A 46 19.04 -13.06 10.93
N THR A 47 19.52 -13.35 9.73
CA THR A 47 20.80 -12.88 9.22
C THR A 47 20.61 -11.66 8.32
N GLU A 48 21.64 -10.84 8.19
CA GLU A 48 21.66 -9.71 7.26
C GLU A 48 21.42 -10.16 5.82
N GLN A 49 21.99 -11.31 5.44
CA GLN A 49 21.82 -11.88 4.11
C GLN A 49 20.35 -12.24 3.82
N GLU A 50 19.65 -12.89 4.77
CA GLU A 50 18.21 -13.17 4.60
C GLU A 50 17.40 -11.87 4.53
N TRP A 51 17.77 -10.87 5.33
CA TRP A 51 17.06 -9.59 5.37
C TRP A 51 17.20 -8.81 4.06
N ASN A 52 18.40 -8.79 3.49
CA ASN A 52 18.66 -8.12 2.21
C ASN A 52 17.89 -8.73 1.03
N LEU A 53 17.34 -9.95 1.16
CA LEU A 53 16.43 -10.54 0.17
C LEU A 53 14.97 -10.12 0.35
N GLN A 54 14.61 -9.51 1.49
CA GLN A 54 13.23 -9.19 1.86
C GLN A 54 12.95 -7.69 1.98
N ARG A 55 13.97 -6.89 2.34
CA ARG A 55 13.84 -5.44 2.38
C ARG A 55 13.52 -4.88 1.00
N HIS A 56 12.94 -3.69 0.95
CA HIS A 56 12.80 -2.95 -0.29
C HIS A 56 14.18 -2.71 -0.90
N ASP A 57 14.27 -2.86 -2.22
CA ASP A 57 15.44 -2.42 -2.97
C ASP A 57 15.70 -0.93 -2.69
N ASP A 58 16.92 -0.47 -2.93
CA ASP A 58 17.29 0.96 -2.80
C ASP A 58 16.38 1.88 -3.64
N ASP A 59 15.75 1.33 -4.70
CA ASP A 59 14.73 2.01 -5.48
C ASP A 59 13.31 1.78 -4.90
N LEU A 60 12.99 2.58 -3.88
CA LEU A 60 11.67 2.61 -3.26
C LEU A 60 10.55 2.94 -4.25
N TRP A 61 10.82 3.76 -5.28
CA TRP A 61 9.84 4.09 -6.30
C TRP A 61 9.47 2.86 -7.13
N ALA A 62 10.46 2.09 -7.56
CA ALA A 62 10.22 0.84 -8.27
C ALA A 62 9.46 -0.17 -7.41
N ALA A 63 9.76 -0.27 -6.11
CA ALA A 63 9.00 -1.12 -5.18
C ALA A 63 7.53 -0.69 -5.09
N ALA A 64 7.26 0.60 -4.93
CA ALA A 64 5.92 1.16 -4.90
C ALA A 64 5.15 0.91 -6.22
N ALA A 65 5.81 1.10 -7.36
CA ALA A 65 5.21 0.86 -8.69
C ALA A 65 4.82 -0.61 -8.89
N ARG A 66 5.71 -1.56 -8.55
CA ARG A 66 5.38 -3.00 -8.60
C ARG A 66 4.23 -3.35 -7.67
N TYR A 67 4.20 -2.76 -6.48
CA TYR A 67 3.13 -3.01 -5.52
C TYR A 67 1.79 -2.41 -5.99
N TYR A 68 1.82 -1.27 -6.67
CA TYR A 68 0.66 -0.66 -7.30
C TYR A 68 0.04 -1.57 -8.36
N GLU A 69 0.85 -2.13 -9.27
CA GLU A 69 0.37 -3.12 -10.25
C GLU A 69 -0.26 -4.33 -9.56
N PHE A 70 0.37 -4.85 -8.51
CA PHE A 70 -0.17 -5.94 -7.72
C PHE A 70 -1.52 -5.58 -7.07
N ALA A 71 -1.65 -4.37 -6.52
CA ALA A 71 -2.87 -3.87 -5.90
C ALA A 71 -4.05 -3.86 -6.88
N LEU A 72 -3.83 -3.41 -8.12
CA LEU A 72 -4.85 -3.43 -9.18
C LEU A 72 -5.40 -4.85 -9.41
N THR A 73 -4.53 -5.87 -9.41
CA THR A 73 -4.97 -7.27 -9.55
C THR A 73 -5.86 -7.74 -8.39
N LYS A 74 -5.67 -7.21 -7.17
CA LYS A 74 -6.46 -7.60 -5.99
C LYS A 74 -7.83 -6.96 -6.00
N ILE A 75 -7.89 -5.71 -6.44
CA ILE A 75 -9.14 -4.97 -6.64
C ILE A 75 -9.97 -5.66 -7.72
N GLU A 76 -9.40 -5.87 -8.91
CA GLU A 76 -10.09 -6.51 -10.02
C GLU A 76 -10.55 -7.94 -9.68
N GLY A 77 -9.74 -8.67 -8.91
CA GLY A 77 -10.06 -10.00 -8.42
C GLY A 77 -11.05 -10.05 -7.25
N HIS A 78 -11.66 -8.94 -6.84
CA HIS A 78 -12.64 -8.85 -5.75
C HIS A 78 -12.11 -9.41 -4.40
N ARG A 79 -10.81 -9.27 -4.15
CA ARG A 79 -10.16 -9.88 -2.97
C ARG A 79 -10.20 -8.94 -1.77
N GLY A 80 -11.36 -8.85 -1.09
CA GLY A 80 -11.62 -7.96 0.07
C GLY A 80 -10.43 -7.65 0.97
N ILE A 81 -9.93 -8.64 1.70
CA ILE A 81 -8.80 -8.50 2.63
C ILE A 81 -7.52 -8.09 1.91
N SER A 82 -7.23 -8.69 0.75
CA SER A 82 -6.02 -8.38 -0.01
C SER A 82 -6.04 -6.98 -0.60
N ALA A 83 -7.21 -6.48 -0.99
CA ALA A 83 -7.40 -5.14 -1.52
C ALA A 83 -7.28 -4.09 -0.41
N ASN A 84 -7.84 -4.35 0.77
CA ASN A 84 -7.66 -3.49 1.95
C ASN A 84 -6.20 -3.39 2.37
N ARG A 85 -5.52 -4.54 2.51
CA ARG A 85 -4.07 -4.58 2.68
C ARG A 85 -3.34 -3.73 1.63
N SER A 86 -3.79 -3.79 0.38
CA SER A 86 -3.09 -3.09 -0.70
C SER A 86 -3.21 -1.58 -0.55
N VAL A 87 -4.37 -1.08 -0.15
CA VAL A 87 -4.58 0.34 0.16
C VAL A 87 -3.68 0.78 1.32
N ASP A 88 -3.65 0.01 2.41
CA ASP A 88 -2.83 0.32 3.58
C ASP A 88 -1.34 0.42 3.20
N LYS A 89 -0.84 -0.57 2.45
CA LYS A 89 0.55 -0.61 2.01
C LYS A 89 0.90 0.51 1.03
N LEU A 90 0.01 0.86 0.10
CA LEU A 90 0.25 1.99 -0.81
C LEU A 90 0.32 3.32 -0.07
N GLY A 91 -0.49 3.51 0.99
CA GLY A 91 -0.37 4.69 1.86
C GLY A 91 1.01 4.78 2.53
N GLU A 92 1.56 3.65 2.99
CA GLU A 92 2.91 3.62 3.56
C GLU A 92 4.01 3.86 2.53
N PHE A 93 3.87 3.35 1.31
CA PHE A 93 4.78 3.70 0.22
C PHE A 93 4.76 5.20 -0.09
N ALA A 94 3.58 5.82 -0.16
CA ALA A 94 3.46 7.27 -0.36
C ALA A 94 4.17 8.04 0.76
N TRP A 95 4.01 7.61 2.01
CA TRP A 95 4.68 8.23 3.15
C TRP A 95 6.21 8.10 3.09
N LEU A 96 6.73 6.91 2.78
CA LEU A 96 8.17 6.66 2.66
C LEU A 96 8.80 7.49 1.53
N LEU A 97 8.06 7.72 0.43
CA LEU A 97 8.46 8.58 -0.68
C LEU A 97 8.42 10.09 -0.33
N GLY A 98 7.94 10.45 0.87
CA GLY A 98 7.75 11.84 1.30
C GLY A 98 6.62 12.54 0.53
N ARG A 99 5.62 11.78 0.08
CA ARG A 99 4.46 12.25 -0.68
C ARG A 99 3.22 12.29 0.20
N ASP A 100 3.25 13.15 1.21
CA ASP A 100 2.11 13.36 2.11
C ASP A 100 0.87 13.85 1.35
N ASP A 101 1.07 14.59 0.26
CA ASP A 101 0.01 15.00 -0.67
C ASP A 101 -0.73 13.80 -1.30
N VAL A 102 -0.04 12.69 -1.54
CA VAL A 102 -0.64 11.45 -2.07
C VAL A 102 -1.48 10.78 -0.99
N ILE A 103 -1.03 10.79 0.27
CA ILE A 103 -1.80 10.26 1.40
C ILE A 103 -3.09 11.06 1.56
N ASP A 104 -3.01 12.38 1.53
CA ASP A 104 -4.18 13.26 1.67
C ASP A 104 -5.25 12.98 0.61
N VAL A 105 -4.86 12.81 -0.67
CA VAL A 105 -5.83 12.49 -1.74
C VAL A 105 -6.35 11.06 -1.65
N MET A 106 -5.54 10.11 -1.18
CA MET A 106 -6.01 8.75 -0.87
C MET A 106 -7.03 8.78 0.26
N ASP A 107 -6.80 9.54 1.32
CA ASP A 107 -7.70 9.65 2.47
C ASP A 107 -9.00 10.37 2.14
N ALA A 108 -8.93 11.41 1.30
CA ALA A 108 -10.11 12.07 0.74
C ALA A 108 -10.95 11.16 -0.17
N ALA A 109 -10.34 10.15 -0.80
CA ALA A 109 -11.05 9.16 -1.59
C ALA A 109 -11.77 8.12 -0.69
N GLY A 110 -13.02 7.82 -1.01
CA GLY A 110 -13.79 6.79 -0.30
C GLY A 110 -13.25 5.38 -0.51
N TYR A 111 -13.74 4.42 0.30
CA TYR A 111 -13.40 2.99 0.20
C TYR A 111 -14.47 2.10 -0.50
N PRO A 112 -15.27 2.54 -1.49
CA PRO A 112 -16.16 1.61 -2.19
C PRO A 112 -15.34 0.69 -3.11
N GLN A 113 -15.96 -0.42 -3.54
CA GLN A 113 -15.43 -1.28 -4.61
C GLN A 113 -13.99 -1.73 -4.34
N TYR A 114 -13.75 -2.33 -3.16
CA TYR A 114 -12.44 -2.87 -2.77
C TYR A 114 -11.34 -1.81 -2.70
N GLY A 115 -11.69 -0.53 -2.49
CA GLY A 115 -10.71 0.56 -2.38
C GLY A 115 -10.19 1.06 -3.72
N ALA A 116 -10.85 0.71 -4.84
CA ALA A 116 -10.44 1.15 -6.17
C ALA A 116 -10.26 2.68 -6.30
N PRO A 117 -11.12 3.55 -5.72
CA PRO A 117 -10.91 5.00 -5.80
C PRO A 117 -9.62 5.46 -5.11
N LYS A 118 -9.27 4.88 -3.95
CA LYS A 118 -8.01 5.20 -3.26
C LYS A 118 -6.78 4.79 -4.06
N VAL A 119 -6.82 3.60 -4.67
CA VAL A 119 -5.71 3.14 -5.53
C VAL A 119 -5.60 3.98 -6.80
N LYS A 120 -6.72 4.43 -7.38
CA LYS A 120 -6.67 5.41 -8.47
C LYS A 120 -6.05 6.73 -8.03
N ALA A 121 -6.44 7.26 -6.87
CA ALA A 121 -5.88 8.51 -6.34
C ALA A 121 -4.36 8.42 -6.14
N PHE A 122 -3.87 7.29 -5.61
CA PHE A 122 -2.44 7.01 -5.52
C PHE A 122 -1.76 7.07 -6.89
N GLY A 123 -2.29 6.35 -7.88
CA GLY A 123 -1.72 6.29 -9.23
C GLY A 123 -1.69 7.66 -9.91
N ASP A 124 -2.83 8.38 -9.90
CA ASP A 124 -2.97 9.70 -10.50
C ASP A 124 -1.96 10.71 -9.93
N ALA A 125 -1.85 10.77 -8.59
CA ALA A 125 -0.97 11.72 -7.91
C ALA A 125 0.54 11.42 -8.09
N LEU A 126 0.85 10.18 -8.48
CA LEU A 126 2.20 9.71 -8.79
C LEU A 126 2.51 9.65 -10.29
N GLY A 127 1.53 9.97 -11.15
CA GLY A 127 1.68 9.84 -12.61
C GLY A 127 1.79 8.39 -13.08
N MET A 128 1.35 7.43 -12.26
CA MET A 128 1.27 6.02 -12.65
C MET A 128 -0.06 5.78 -13.38
N PRO A 129 -0.05 5.12 -14.55
CA PRO A 129 -1.25 4.94 -15.35
C PRO A 129 -2.24 4.03 -14.63
N PHE A 130 -3.46 4.52 -14.45
CA PHE A 130 -4.58 3.68 -14.04
C PHE A 130 -5.17 2.98 -15.28
N PRO A 131 -5.48 1.67 -15.22
CA PRO A 131 -6.00 0.99 -16.40
C PRO A 131 -7.39 1.47 -16.83
N GLU A 132 -7.59 1.61 -18.14
CA GLU A 132 -8.81 2.17 -18.74
C GLU A 132 -9.88 1.12 -19.11
N TYR A 133 -9.68 -0.16 -18.79
CA TYR A 133 -10.70 -1.17 -19.03
C TYR A 133 -11.92 -0.96 -18.13
N GLU A 134 -13.10 -1.30 -18.67
CA GLU A 134 -14.39 -0.88 -18.11
C GLU A 134 -14.55 -1.25 -16.62
N THR A 135 -14.12 -2.45 -16.23
CA THR A 135 -14.20 -2.98 -14.86
C THR A 135 -13.58 -2.01 -13.85
N LEU A 136 -12.29 -1.71 -13.96
CA LEU A 136 -11.59 -0.86 -13.01
C LEU A 136 -12.05 0.60 -13.09
N ARG A 137 -12.34 1.10 -14.30
CA ARG A 137 -12.87 2.47 -14.48
C ARG A 137 -14.21 2.66 -13.75
N ARG A 138 -15.08 1.66 -13.77
CA ARG A 138 -16.34 1.69 -13.01
C ARG A 138 -16.10 1.65 -11.51
N MET A 139 -15.25 0.73 -11.06
CA MET A 139 -14.92 0.56 -9.64
C MET A 139 -14.29 1.82 -9.04
N ALA A 140 -13.34 2.45 -9.74
CA ALA A 140 -12.72 3.69 -9.30
C ALA A 140 -13.67 4.89 -9.29
N ALA A 141 -14.75 4.85 -10.08
CA ALA A 141 -15.86 5.80 -9.99
C ALA A 141 -16.89 5.44 -8.89
N GLY A 142 -16.57 4.50 -8.01
CA GLY A 142 -17.46 4.02 -6.93
C GLY A 142 -18.61 3.12 -7.39
N ARG A 143 -18.69 2.79 -8.68
CA ARG A 143 -19.76 1.98 -9.26
C ARG A 143 -19.39 0.49 -9.26
N PRO A 144 -20.39 -0.41 -9.26
CA PRO A 144 -20.11 -1.82 -9.46
C PRO A 144 -19.31 -2.09 -10.73
N CYS A 145 -18.38 -3.03 -10.66
CA CYS A 145 -17.52 -3.43 -11.79
C CYS A 145 -18.32 -3.86 -13.04
N ARG A 146 -19.52 -4.39 -12.82
CA ARG A 146 -20.56 -4.67 -13.82
C ARG A 146 -21.92 -4.61 -13.14
N ASP A 147 -22.98 -4.49 -13.93
CA ASP A 147 -24.34 -4.48 -13.40
C ASP A 147 -24.63 -5.79 -12.66
N ARG A 148 -25.23 -5.68 -11.47
CA ARG A 148 -25.59 -6.81 -10.59
C ARG A 148 -24.41 -7.76 -10.31
N CYS A 149 -23.24 -7.21 -10.01
CA CYS A 149 -22.07 -8.00 -9.67
C CYS A 149 -22.36 -8.98 -8.51
N ALA A 150 -22.12 -10.27 -8.76
CA ALA A 150 -22.34 -11.33 -7.78
C ALA A 150 -21.34 -11.27 -6.61
N ASP A 151 -20.15 -10.72 -6.86
CA ASP A 151 -19.02 -10.71 -5.93
C ASP A 151 -19.13 -9.64 -4.83
N GLY A 152 -20.14 -8.77 -4.91
CA GLY A 152 -20.47 -7.80 -3.85
C GLY A 152 -20.13 -6.35 -4.17
N CYS A 153 -19.66 -6.05 -5.37
CA CYS A 153 -19.48 -4.68 -5.83
C CYS A 153 -20.81 -3.88 -5.75
N GLY A 154 -20.89 -2.89 -4.86
CA GLY A 154 -22.04 -1.99 -4.66
C GLY A 154 -23.22 -2.57 -3.88
N ARG A 155 -22.96 -3.50 -2.95
CA ARG A 155 -23.86 -3.81 -1.85
C ARG A 155 -23.48 -3.02 -0.60
#